data_AF-A0A7C3HGJ2-F1
#
_entry.id   AF-A0A7C3HGJ2-F1
#
_cell.length_a   1.000
_cell.length_b   1.000
_cell.length_c   1.000
_cell.angle_alpha   90.00
_cell.angle_beta   90.00
_cell.angle_gamma   90.00
#
_symmetry.space_group_name_H-M   'P 1'
#
loop_
_entity.id
_entity.type
_entity.pdbx_description
1 polymer ?
#
loop_
_entity_poly.entity_id
_entity_poly.type
_entity_poly.pdbx_seq_one_letter_code
_entity_poly.pdbx_strand_id
1 'polypeptide(L)'
;VAAHEIPQEVGDFAVLLDSGFSRSRAFLFNVLSSLTTIIGAVLAYYSLQLIEAYVPFVLAIAASSFIYVAVADLIPGLHKRTEVKESVRQILLIASGVMVIYFAHAQLH
;
A
#
# COMPACT_ATOMS: atom_id res chain seq x y z
N VAL A 1 -6.95 -7.10 5.79
CA VAL A 1 -6.42 -7.58 4.50
C VAL A 1 -7.35 -7.13 3.39
N ALA A 2 -8.42 -7.86 3.02
CA ALA A 2 -9.27 -7.50 1.86
C ALA A 2 -9.75 -6.03 1.79
N ALA A 3 -10.09 -5.40 2.92
CA ALA A 3 -10.58 -4.02 2.96
C ALA A 3 -9.52 -2.95 2.57
N HIS A 4 -8.23 -3.21 2.79
CA HIS A 4 -7.15 -2.28 2.40
C HIS A 4 -6.37 -2.74 1.15
N GLU A 5 -6.41 -4.04 0.83
CA GLU A 5 -5.78 -4.60 -0.38
C GLU A 5 -6.47 -4.10 -1.65
N ILE A 6 -7.81 -4.01 -1.70
CA ILE A 6 -8.52 -3.54 -2.90
C ILE A 6 -8.14 -2.08 -3.24
N PRO A 7 -8.22 -1.11 -2.30
CA PRO A 7 -7.72 0.24 -2.55
C PRO A 7 -6.24 0.29 -2.94
N GLN A 8 -5.41 -0.57 -2.33
CA GLN A 8 -3.97 -0.62 -2.62
C GLN A 8 -3.70 -1.10 -4.05
N GLU A 9 -4.30 -2.20 -4.49
CA GLU A 9 -4.14 -2.70 -5.87
C GLU A 9 -4.66 -1.70 -6.92
N VAL A 10 -5.72 -0.96 -6.61
CA VAL A 10 -6.21 0.13 -7.48
C VAL A 10 -5.21 1.30 -7.51
N GLY A 11 -4.57 1.62 -6.39
CA GLY A 11 -3.50 2.59 -6.29
C GLY A 11 -2.29 2.21 -7.11
N ASP A 12 -1.78 0.98 -6.95
CA ASP A 12 -0.63 0.46 -7.69
C ASP A 12 -0.89 0.44 -9.20
N PHE A 13 -2.09 0.05 -9.61
CA PHE A 13 -2.52 0.13 -11.00
C PHE A 13 -2.53 1.58 -11.53
N ALA A 14 -3.00 2.55 -10.73
CA ALA A 14 -2.98 3.97 -11.11
C ALA A 14 -1.54 4.52 -11.23
N VAL A 15 -0.62 4.12 -10.34
CA VAL A 15 0.80 4.48 -10.39
C VAL A 15 1.46 3.95 -11.66
N LEU A 16 1.19 2.70 -12.05
CA LEU A 16 1.71 2.11 -13.28
C LEU A 16 1.22 2.85 -14.54
N LEU A 17 -0.05 3.27 -14.55
CA LEU A 17 -0.61 4.08 -15.63
C LEU A 17 0.07 5.46 -15.71
N ASP A 18 0.27 6.14 -14.58
CA ASP A 18 0.94 7.45 -14.53
C ASP A 18 2.41 7.35 -14.96
N SER A 19 3.03 6.19 -14.72
CA SER A 19 4.39 5.86 -15.18
C SER A 19 4.49 5.55 -16.69
N GLY A 20 3.39 5.64 -17.44
CA GLY A 20 3.36 5.50 -18.90
C GLY A 20 3.06 4.08 -19.42
N PHE A 21 2.63 3.15 -18.56
CA PHE A 21 2.24 1.82 -19.01
C PHE A 21 0.86 1.85 -19.67
N SER A 22 0.66 1.01 -20.70
CA SER A 22 -0.67 0.79 -21.26
C SER A 22 -1.55 0.02 -20.27
N ARG A 23 -2.88 0.21 -20.33
CA ARG A 23 -3.85 -0.42 -19.41
C ARG A 23 -3.65 -1.93 -19.25
N SER A 24 -3.43 -2.63 -20.36
CA SER A 24 -3.21 -4.09 -20.35
C SER A 24 -1.90 -4.47 -19.66
N ARG A 25 -0.83 -3.69 -19.85
CA ARG A 25 0.46 -3.96 -19.19
C ARG A 25 0.39 -3.63 -17.70
N ALA A 26 -0.16 -2.48 -17.34
CA ALA A 26 -0.35 -2.09 -15.94
C ALA A 26 -1.17 -3.16 -15.18
N PHE A 27 -2.23 -3.68 -15.80
CA PHE A 27 -3.05 -4.73 -15.21
C PHE A 27 -2.27 -6.04 -15.06
N LEU A 28 -1.54 -6.46 -16.10
CA LEU A 28 -0.74 -7.68 -16.04
C LEU A 28 0.34 -7.60 -14.95
N PHE A 29 1.07 -6.48 -14.86
CA PHE A 29 2.09 -6.30 -13.83
C PHE A 29 1.50 -6.26 -12.42
N ASN A 30 0.33 -5.62 -12.24
CA ASN A 30 -0.37 -5.62 -10.96
C ASN A 30 -0.75 -7.05 -10.55
N VAL A 31 -1.33 -7.84 -11.46
CA VAL A 31 -1.68 -9.25 -11.18
C VAL A 31 -0.45 -10.10 -10.90
N LEU A 32 0.61 -9.97 -11.70
CA LEU A 32 1.86 -10.71 -11.47
C LEU A 32 2.48 -10.36 -10.11
N SER A 33 2.40 -9.09 -9.69
CA SER A 33 2.80 -8.64 -8.37
C SER A 33 1.96 -9.31 -7.28
N SER A 34 0.63 -9.28 -7.37
CA SER A 34 -0.26 -9.92 -6.38
C SER A 34 -0.04 -11.44 -6.25
N LEU A 35 0.35 -12.12 -7.34
CA LEU A 35 0.71 -13.54 -7.27
C LEU A 35 1.95 -13.80 -6.39
N THR A 36 2.90 -12.86 -6.32
CA THR A 36 4.05 -12.99 -5.41
C THR A 36 3.64 -13.00 -3.95
N THR A 37 2.56 -12.29 -3.58
CA THR A 37 1.97 -12.32 -2.23
C THR A 37 1.46 -13.71 -1.89
N ILE A 38 0.84 -14.42 -2.84
CA ILE A 38 0.38 -15.80 -2.63
C ILE A 38 1.58 -16.73 -2.38
N ILE A 39 2.64 -16.61 -3.20
CA ILE A 39 3.86 -17.40 -3.02
C ILE A 39 4.48 -17.12 -1.64
N GLY A 40 4.60 -15.84 -1.26
CA GLY A 40 5.09 -15.43 0.05
C GLY A 40 4.25 -16.00 1.20
N ALA A 41 2.92 -15.96 1.09
CA ALA A 41 2.00 -16.52 2.09
C ALA A 41 2.15 -18.03 2.24
N VAL A 42 2.28 -18.78 1.14
CA VAL A 42 2.50 -20.23 1.17
C VAL A 42 3.84 -20.56 1.83
N LEU A 43 4.91 -19.87 1.43
CA LEU A 43 6.23 -20.07 2.04
C LEU A 43 6.23 -19.73 3.53
N ALA A 44 5.63 -18.61 3.92
CA ALA A 44 5.51 -18.19 5.30
C ALA A 44 4.71 -19.19 6.13
N TYR A 45 3.62 -19.75 5.58
CA TYR A 45 2.81 -20.76 6.28
C TYR A 45 3.62 -22.02 6.63
N TYR A 46 4.41 -22.55 5.68
CA TYR A 46 5.23 -23.74 5.93
C TYR A 46 6.49 -23.48 6.76
N SER A 47 6.98 -22.24 6.79
CA SER A 47 8.19 -21.87 7.52
C SER A 47 7.92 -21.16 8.84
N LEU A 48 6.66 -20.88 9.20
CA LEU A 48 6.28 -19.97 10.30
C LEU A 48 7.04 -20.23 11.61
N GLN A 49 7.18 -21.49 12.03
CA GLN A 49 7.87 -21.87 13.26
C GLN A 49 9.36 -21.52 13.27
N LEU A 50 10.00 -21.45 12.10
CA LEU A 50 11.42 -21.09 11.94
C LEU A 50 11.63 -19.56 11.89
N ILE A 51 10.63 -18.83 11.39
CA ILE A 51 10.72 -17.39 11.15
C ILE A 51 9.97 -16.53 12.17
N GLU A 52 9.31 -17.12 13.17
CA GLU A 52 8.55 -16.39 14.20
C GLU A 52 9.40 -15.29 14.88
N ALA A 53 10.65 -15.60 15.24
CA ALA A 53 11.59 -14.63 15.82
C ALA A 53 11.96 -13.48 14.87
N TYR A 54 11.82 -13.69 13.56
CA TYR A 54 12.12 -12.72 12.52
C TYR A 54 10.89 -11.91 12.06
N VAL A 55 9.69 -12.30 12.45
CA VAL A 55 8.43 -11.61 12.08
C VAL A 55 8.51 -10.10 12.34
N PRO A 56 8.98 -9.60 13.50
CA PRO A 56 9.07 -8.15 13.73
C PRO A 56 9.98 -7.44 12.73
N PHE A 57 11.08 -8.07 12.30
CA PHE A 57 12.01 -7.49 11.32
C PHE A 57 11.40 -7.47 9.92
N VAL A 58 10.71 -8.54 9.53
CA VAL A 58 9.99 -8.60 8.23
C VAL A 58 8.89 -7.54 8.19
N LEU A 59 8.12 -7.39 9.28
CA LEU A 59 7.11 -6.35 9.39
C LEU A 59 7.72 -4.94 9.37
N ALA A 60 8.87 -4.73 10.01
CA ALA A 60 9.58 -3.45 9.96
C ALA A 60 10.03 -3.11 8.53
N ILE A 61 10.55 -4.09 7.78
CA ILE A 61 10.93 -3.92 6.38
C ILE A 61 9.70 -3.58 5.54
N ALA A 62 8.59 -4.32 5.68
CA ALA A 62 7.35 -4.03 4.96
C ALA A 62 6.78 -2.65 5.29
N ALA A 63 6.78 -2.25 6.56
CA ALA A 63 6.35 -0.90 6.96
C ALA A 63 7.26 0.18 6.36
N SER A 64 8.58 -0.06 6.33
CA SER A 64 9.54 0.89 5.76
C SER A 64 9.36 1.08 4.26
N SER A 65 9.04 0.02 3.50
CA SER A 65 8.80 0.13 2.06
C SER A 65 7.53 0.94 1.77
N PHE A 66 6.45 0.73 2.53
CA PHE A 66 5.23 1.55 2.39
C PHE A 66 5.47 3.03 2.70
N ILE A 67 6.26 3.33 3.74
CA ILE A 67 6.65 4.71 4.05
C ILE A 67 7.47 5.31 2.90
N TYR A 68 8.42 4.55 2.35
CA TYR A 68 9.21 5.00 1.21
C TYR A 68 8.34 5.32 -0.01
N VAL A 69 7.43 4.43 -0.42
CA VAL A 69 6.51 4.68 -1.55
C VAL A 69 5.63 5.91 -1.28
N ALA A 70 5.09 6.05 -0.06
CA ALA A 70 4.29 7.22 0.29
C ALA A 70 5.09 8.53 0.18
N VAL A 71 6.36 8.54 0.59
CA VAL A 71 7.20 9.74 0.58
C VAL A 71 7.81 10.02 -0.79
N ALA A 72 8.23 8.99 -1.53
CA ALA A 72 8.92 9.12 -2.81
C ALA A 72 7.96 9.30 -3.99
N ASP A 73 6.78 8.66 -3.94
CA ASP A 73 5.85 8.65 -5.08
C ASP A 73 4.62 9.52 -4.81
N LEU A 74 3.99 9.37 -3.63
CA LEU A 74 2.74 10.09 -3.33
C LEU A 74 2.98 11.57 -3.00
N ILE A 75 3.82 11.90 -2.01
CA ILE A 75 4.06 13.30 -1.57
C ILE A 75 4.51 14.24 -2.71
N PRO A 76 5.43 13.85 -3.62
CA PRO A 76 5.84 14.71 -4.73
C PRO A 76 4.73 14.92 -5.75
N GLY A 77 3.86 13.91 -5.96
CA GLY A 77 2.66 14.03 -6.78
C GLY A 77 1.66 15.05 -6.22
N LEU A 78 1.50 15.12 -4.90
CA LEU A 78 0.64 16.10 -4.23
C LEU A 78 1.14 17.54 -4.45
N HIS A 79 2.46 17.75 -4.44
CA HIS A 79 3.08 19.09 -4.63
C HIS A 79 2.94 19.65 -6.06
N LYS A 80 2.60 18.83 -7.07
CA LYS A 80 2.30 19.31 -8.43
C LYS A 80 0.95 20.05 -8.53
N ARG A 81 0.05 19.89 -7.55
CA ARG A 81 -1.24 20.59 -7.46
C ARG A 81 -1.12 21.72 -6.43
N THR A 82 -0.65 22.88 -6.86
CA THR A 82 -0.27 24.00 -5.97
C THR A 82 -1.46 24.81 -5.40
N GLU A 83 -2.70 24.42 -5.67
CA GLU A 83 -3.86 25.08 -5.09
C GLU A 83 -4.07 24.63 -3.63
N VAL A 84 -3.99 25.58 -2.70
CA VAL A 84 -4.15 25.36 -1.25
C VAL A 84 -5.43 24.59 -0.91
N LYS A 85 -6.52 24.80 -1.67
CA LYS A 85 -7.80 24.11 -1.48
C LYS A 85 -7.68 22.59 -1.71
N GLU A 86 -6.95 22.17 -2.74
CA GLU A 86 -6.75 20.75 -3.06
C GLU A 86 -5.82 20.10 -2.04
N SER A 87 -4.78 20.80 -1.57
CA SER A 87 -3.92 20.33 -0.47
C SER A 87 -4.70 20.11 0.82
N VAL A 88 -5.60 21.04 1.20
CA VAL A 88 -6.46 20.88 2.37
C VAL A 88 -7.39 19.68 2.19
N ARG A 89 -8.01 19.51 1.01
CA ARG A 89 -8.86 18.33 0.73
C ARG A 89 -8.08 17.02 0.85
N GLN A 90 -6.84 16.97 0.36
CA GLN A 90 -5.98 15.80 0.47
C GLN A 90 -5.59 15.48 1.91
N ILE A 91 -5.19 16.48 2.70
CA ILE A 91 -4.88 16.29 4.13
C ILE A 91 -6.10 15.75 4.87
N LEU A 92 -7.30 16.29 4.60
CA LEU A 92 -8.54 15.79 5.19
C LEU A 92 -8.84 14.34 4.77
N LEU A 93 -8.62 13.97 3.50
CA LEU A 93 -8.78 12.60 3.02
C LEU A 93 -7.79 11.64 3.69
N ILE A 94 -6.51 12.02 3.79
CA ILE A 94 -5.49 11.21 4.48
C ILE A 94 -5.85 11.05 5.95
N ALA A 95 -6.19 12.14 6.65
CA ALA A 95 -6.61 12.12 8.04
C ALA A 95 -7.85 11.23 8.24
N SER A 96 -8.83 11.30 7.32
CA SER A 96 -10.01 10.44 7.36
C SER A 96 -9.66 8.97 7.21
N GLY A 97 -8.74 8.62 6.31
CA GLY A 97 -8.26 7.25 6.12
C GLY A 97 -7.54 6.72 7.36
N VAL A 98 -6.65 7.53 7.96
CA VAL A 98 -5.98 7.19 9.23
C VAL A 98 -7.00 6.99 10.35
N MET A 99 -8.02 7.84 10.43
CA MET A 99 -9.06 7.73 11.45
C MET A 99 -9.91 6.46 11.29
N VAL A 100 -10.25 6.09 10.05
CA VAL A 100 -10.93 4.81 9.76
C VAL A 100 -10.08 3.62 10.22
N ILE A 101 -8.78 3.62 9.92
CA ILE A 101 -7.86 2.55 10.37
C ILE A 101 -7.81 2.50 11.90
N TYR A 102 -7.67 3.66 12.56
CA TYR A 102 -7.65 3.75 14.02
C TYR A 102 -8.93 3.19 14.66
N PHE A 103 -10.11 3.60 14.17
CA PHE A 103 -11.38 3.10 14.69
C PHE A 103 -11.57 1.61 14.42
N ALA A 104 -11.22 1.12 13.24
CA ALA A 104 -11.29 -0.30 12.92
C ALA A 104 -10.41 -1.12 13.87
N HIS A 105 -9.19 -0.66 14.13
CA HIS A 105 -8.28 -1.29 15.09
C HIS A 105 -8.83 -1.25 16.53
N ALA A 106 -9.40 -0.12 16.96
CA ALA A 106 -9.96 0.04 18.30
C ALA A 106 -11.23 -0.79 18.58
N GLN A 107 -11.96 -1.23 17.56
CA GLN A 107 -13.15 -2.07 17.70
C GLN A 107 -12.84 -3.58 17.57
N LEU A 108 -11.70 -3.93 16.97
CA LEU A 108 -11.26 -5.32 16.75
C LEU A 108 -10.30 -5.85 17.83
N HIS A 109 -9.98 -5.02 18.83
CA HIS A 109 -9.20 -5.37 20.02
C HIS A 109 -10.02 -5.22 21.30
#